data_AF-A0A136HMU1-F1
#
_entry.id   AF-A0A136HMU1-F1
#
_cell.length_a   1.000
_cell.length_b   1.000
_cell.length_c   1.000
_cell.angle_alpha   90.00
_cell.angle_beta   90.00
_cell.angle_gamma   90.00
#
_symmetry.space_group_name_H-M   'P 1'
#
loop_
_entity.id
_entity.type
_entity.pdbx_description
1 polymer ?
#
loop_
_entity_poly.entity_id
_entity_poly.type
_entity_poly.pdbx_seq_one_letter_code
_entity_poly.pdbx_strand_id
1 'polypeptide(L)' 'MADKLEWEQAAKERVDAAPFFVRKLIRHKVEKAARQQGLTTVTVELLDRVKQKQMDTQK' A
#
# COMPACT_ATOMS: atom_id res chain seq x y z
N MET A 1 15.92 -4.05 11.90
CA MET A 1 15.34 -5.35 11.48
C MET A 1 14.21 -5.03 10.52
N ALA A 2 14.23 -5.63 9.33
CA ALA A 2 13.31 -5.24 8.26
C ALA A 2 11.89 -5.68 8.63
N ASP A 3 11.02 -4.71 8.90
CA ASP A 3 9.57 -4.88 8.99
C ASP A 3 9.07 -5.19 7.55
N LYS A 4 9.44 -6.36 7.03
CA LYS A 4 9.02 -6.83 5.72
C LYS A 4 7.62 -7.38 5.89
N LEU A 5 6.63 -6.50 5.77
CA LEU A 5 5.29 -6.96 5.47
C LEU A 5 5.34 -7.77 4.18
N GLU A 6 4.63 -8.89 4.14
CA GLU A 6 4.54 -9.71 2.93
C GLU A 6 3.63 -9.02 1.92
N TRP A 7 4.15 -8.69 0.75
CA TRP A 7 3.37 -8.07 -0.32
C TRP A 7 2.84 -9.13 -1.26
N GLU A 8 1.52 -9.19 -1.41
CA GLU A 8 0.90 -9.97 -2.46
C GLU A 8 1.33 -9.47 -3.85
N GLN A 9 1.41 -10.40 -4.79
CA GLN A 9 1.83 -10.14 -6.16
C GLN A 9 0.92 -9.10 -6.84
N ALA A 10 -0.40 -9.25 -6.68
CA ALA A 10 -1.40 -8.31 -7.18
C ALA A 10 -1.27 -6.89 -6.58
N ALA A 11 -0.94 -6.79 -5.29
CA ALA A 11 -0.70 -5.49 -4.64
C ALA A 11 0.56 -4.82 -5.20
N LYS A 12 1.61 -5.61 -5.43
CA LYS A 12 2.88 -5.17 -6.00
C LYS A 12 2.70 -4.64 -7.43
N GLU A 13 1.96 -5.35 -8.28
CA GLU A 13 1.66 -4.92 -9.65
C GLU A 13 0.85 -3.62 -9.69
N ARG A 14 -0.14 -3.47 -8.81
CA ARG A 14 -0.92 -2.21 -8.70
C ARG A 14 -0.09 -1.03 -8.24
N VAL A 15 0.88 -1.26 -7.34
CA VAL A 15 1.87 -0.24 -6.98
C VAL A 15 2.78 0.02 -8.15
N ASP A 16 3.22 -1.00 -8.88
CA ASP A 16 4.07 -0.80 -10.04
C ASP A 16 3.36 -0.01 -11.16
N ALA A 17 2.05 -0.19 -11.33
CA ALA A 17 1.28 0.64 -12.25
C ALA A 17 1.22 2.14 -11.85
N ALA A 18 1.53 2.49 -10.59
CA ALA A 18 1.47 3.87 -10.10
C ALA A 18 2.80 4.63 -10.33
N PRO A 19 2.75 5.97 -10.46
CA PRO A 19 3.94 6.82 -10.55
C PRO A 19 4.84 6.69 -9.32
N PHE A 20 6.16 6.92 -9.48
CA PHE A 20 7.15 6.65 -8.43
C PHE A 20 6.85 7.34 -7.08
N PHE A 21 6.36 8.59 -7.11
CA PHE A 21 5.96 9.32 -5.90
C PHE A 21 4.85 8.59 -5.14
N VAL A 22 3.87 8.11 -5.88
CA VAL A 22 2.72 7.36 -5.34
C VAL A 22 3.18 6.00 -4.81
N ARG A 23 4.10 5.31 -5.50
CA ARG A 23 4.63 4.01 -5.01
C ARG A 23 5.22 4.12 -3.62
N LYS A 24 6.02 5.16 -3.39
CA LYS A 24 6.69 5.41 -2.10
C LYS A 24 5.69 5.75 -1.00
N LEU A 25 4.68 6.56 -1.33
CA LEU A 25 3.64 7.01 -0.41
C LEU A 25 2.67 5.88 -0.04
N ILE A 26 2.23 5.09 -1.03
CA ILE A 26 1.38 3.92 -0.82
C ILE A 26 2.10 2.89 0.05
N ARG A 27 3.34 2.52 -0.26
CA ARG A 27 4.13 1.61 0.59
C ARG A 27 4.12 2.03 2.05
N HIS A 28 4.43 3.30 2.31
CA HIS A 28 4.49 3.83 3.67
C HIS A 28 3.12 3.84 4.38
N LYS A 29 2.05 4.23 3.67
CA LYS A 29 0.69 4.22 4.22
C LYS A 29 0.18 2.80 4.47
N VAL A 30 0.43 1.89 3.53
CA VAL A 30 0.12 0.47 3.63
C VAL A 30 0.86 -0.16 4.80
N GLU A 31 2.14 0.14 4.96
CA GLU A 31 2.94 -0.33 6.09
C GLU A 31 2.34 0.10 7.43
N LYS A 32 1.97 1.38 7.52
CA LYS A 32 1.32 1.94 8.70
C LYS A 32 -0.06 1.33 8.95
N ALA A 33 -0.87 1.17 7.90
CA ALA A 33 -2.22 0.61 7.99
C ALA A 33 -2.21 -0.87 8.37
N ALA A 34 -1.29 -1.67 7.80
CA ALA A 34 -1.10 -3.06 8.12
C ALA A 34 -0.70 -3.21 9.60
N ARG A 35 0.31 -2.44 10.04
CA ARG A 35 0.74 -2.43 11.45
C ARG A 35 -0.36 -1.97 12.41
N GLN A 36 -1.17 -0.97 12.03
CA GLN A 36 -2.31 -0.54 12.84
C GLN A 36 -3.42 -1.59 12.94
N GLN A 37 -3.61 -2.40 11.90
CA GLN A 37 -4.57 -3.50 11.91
C GLN A 37 -3.98 -4.81 12.48
N GLY A 38 -2.71 -4.83 12.86
CA GLY A 38 -2.02 -6.07 13.28
C GLY A 38 -1.80 -7.06 12.13
N LEU A 39 -1.88 -6.59 10.89
CA LEU A 39 -1.66 -7.38 9.69
C LEU A 39 -0.17 -7.36 9.33
N THR A 40 0.37 -8.53 9.04
CA THR A 40 1.75 -8.71 8.55
C THR A 40 1.82 -8.85 7.03
N THR A 41 0.67 -8.88 6.35
CA THR A 41 0.54 -9.10 4.91
C THR A 41 -0.22 -7.97 4.24
N VAL A 42 0.40 -7.36 3.24
CA VAL A 42 -0.18 -6.37 2.35
C VAL A 42 -0.92 -7.08 1.23
N THR A 43 -2.25 -7.03 1.33
CA THR A 43 -3.14 -7.52 0.29
C THR A 43 -3.52 -6.42 -0.69
N VAL A 44 -4.02 -6.82 -1.87
CA VAL A 44 -4.51 -5.86 -2.87
C VAL A 44 -5.65 -5.01 -2.31
N GLU A 45 -6.42 -5.55 -1.37
CA GLU A 45 -7.56 -4.86 -0.73
C GLU A 45 -7.08 -3.73 0.19
N LEU A 46 -6.05 -3.98 1.00
CA LEU A 46 -5.43 -2.95 1.84
C LEU A 46 -4.76 -1.88 0.97
N LEU A 47 -4.14 -2.28 -0.14
CA LEU A 47 -3.60 -1.37 -1.13
C LEU A 47 -4.66 -0.49 -1.79
N ASP A 48 -5.75 -1.10 -2.23
CA ASP A 48 -6.85 -0.43 -2.92
C ASP A 48 -7.51 0.57 -1.98
N ARG A 49 -7.74 0.18 -0.72
CA ARG A 49 -8.26 1.06 0.33
C ARG A 49 -7.36 2.26 0.62
N VAL A 50 -6.03 2.08 0.60
CA VAL A 50 -5.06 3.18 0.73
C VAL A 50 -5.01 4.05 -0.53
N LYS A 51 -5.09 3.46 -1.71
CA LYS A 51 -5.06 4.14 -3.01
C LYS A 51 -6.32 4.95 -3.27
N GLN A 52 -7.51 4.42 -2.95
CA GLN A 52 -8.77 5.15 -3.00
C GLN A 52 -8.72 6.41 -2.14
N LYS A 53 -8.25 6.29 -0.89
CA LYS A 53 -8.03 7.44 0.01
C LYS A 53 -7.03 8.47 -0.50
N GLN A 54 -6.27 8.19 -1.56
CA GLN A 54 -5.34 9.13 -2.17
C GLN A 54 -5.85 9.74 -3.47
N MET A 55 -6.57 8.97 -4.29
CA MET A 55 -7.18 9.50 -5.51
C MET A 55 -8.24 10.56 -5.20
N ASP A 56 -8.94 10.44 -4.08
CA ASP A 56 -9.92 11.44 -3.61
C ASP A 56 -9.28 12.79 -3.26
N THR A 57 -7.97 12.83 -2.96
CA THR A 57 -7.24 14.08 -2.62
C THR A 57 -6.73 14.85 -3.85
N GLN A 58 -6.97 14.37 -5.07
CA GLN A 58 -6.49 15.02 -6.30
C GLN A 58 -7.62 15.71 -7.11
N LYS A 59 -8.71 16.13 -6.46
CA LYS A 59 -9.73 16.97 -7.10
C LYS A 59 -9.41 18.46 -6.97
#